data_AF-A0A1T5EER0-F1
#
_entry.id   AF-A0A1T5EER0-F1
#
_cell.length_a   1.000
_cell.length_b   1.000
_cell.length_c   1.000
_cell.angle_alpha   90.00
_cell.angle_beta   90.00
_cell.angle_gamma   90.00
#
_symmetry.space_group_name_H-M   'P 1'
#
loop_
_entity.id
_entity.type
_entity.pdbx_description
1 polymer ?
#
loop_
_entity_poly.entity_id
_entity_poly.type
_entity_poly.pdbx_seq_one_letter_code
_entity_poly.pdbx_strand_id
1 'polypeptide(L)' 'MEHFNSTVFGLALIIFAAAFGISRIAQSAMEAMSRQPEISSKIQTAMIVVAALIEGATLFAIVVAWLS' A
#
# COMPACT_ATOMS: atom_id res chain seq x y z
N MET A 1 -17.87 2.38 -30.03
CA MET A 1 -17.56 1.13 -29.28
C MET A 1 -16.73 1.57 -28.10
N GLU A 2 -17.21 1.39 -26.87
CA GLU A 2 -16.46 1.80 -25.69
C GLU A 2 -15.12 1.06 -25.66
N HIS A 3 -14.02 1.82 -25.69
CA HIS A 3 -12.69 1.26 -25.56
C HIS A 3 -12.58 0.67 -24.15
N PHE A 4 -12.41 -0.65 -24.06
CA PHE A 4 -11.98 -1.29 -22.82
C PHE A 4 -10.66 -0.65 -22.41
N ASN A 5 -10.70 0.21 -21.39
CA ASN A 5 -9.55 0.98 -20.98
C ASN A 5 -8.68 0.10 -20.06
N SER A 6 -7.72 -0.61 -20.66
CA SER A 6 -6.77 -1.47 -19.96
C SER A 6 -6.04 -0.74 -18.82
N THR A 7 -5.87 0.59 -18.94
CA THR A 7 -5.29 1.44 -17.89
C THR A 7 -6.17 1.47 -16.63
N VAL A 8 -7.50 1.60 -16.78
CA VAL A 8 -8.43 1.61 -15.63
C VAL A 8 -8.42 0.26 -14.91
N PHE A 9 -8.41 -0.84 -15.67
CA PHE A 9 -8.33 -2.18 -15.09
C PHE A 9 -6.99 -2.41 -14.37
N GLY A 10 -5.88 -1.99 -14.98
CA GLY A 10 -4.56 -2.06 -14.36
C GLY A 10 -4.47 -1.25 -13.06
N LEU A 11 -5.00 -0.02 -13.05
CA LEU A 11 -5.05 0.82 -11.86
C LEU A 11 -5.87 0.20 -10.73
N ALA A 12 -7.04 -0.37 -11.05
CA ALA A 12 -7.87 -1.05 -10.04
C ALA A 12 -7.11 -2.21 -9.37
N LEU A 13 -6.38 -3.00 -10.18
CA LEU A 13 -5.59 -4.13 -9.68
C LEU A 13 -4.42 -3.66 -8.80
N ILE A 14 -3.74 -2.59 -9.20
CA ILE A 14 -2.62 -2.00 -8.44
C ILE A 14 -3.11 -1.44 -7.10
N ILE A 15 -4.21 -0.69 -7.09
CA ILE A 15 -4.80 -0.14 -5.85
C ILE A 15 -5.24 -1.27 -4.92
N PHE A 16 -5.86 -2.32 -5.47
CA PHE A 16 -6.26 -3.48 -4.67
C PHE A 16 -5.06 -4.18 -4.03
N ALA A 17 -4.00 -4.41 -4.80
CA ALA A 17 -2.76 -5.02 -4.30
C ALA A 17 -2.09 -4.17 -3.22
N ALA A 18 -2.06 -2.84 -3.40
CA ALA A 18 -1.54 -1.90 -2.41
C ALA A 18 -2.35 -1.93 -1.10
N ALA A 19 -3.68 -1.84 -1.19
CA ALA A 19 -4.57 -1.91 -0.03
C ALA A 19 -4.43 -3.25 0.72
N PHE A 20 -4.32 -4.35 -0.01
CA PHE A 20 -4.08 -5.67 0.58
C PHE A 20 -2.71 -5.75 1.28
N GLY A 21 -1.65 -5.25 0.66
CA GLY A 21 -0.32 -5.22 1.28
C GLY A 21 -0.27 -4.38 2.55
N ILE A 22 -0.78 -3.15 2.49
CA ILE A 22 -0.79 -2.21 3.63
C ILE A 22 -1.64 -2.75 4.78
N SER A 23 -2.83 -3.27 4.51
CA SER A 23 -3.71 -3.81 5.56
C SER A 23 -3.07 -4.97 6.34
N ARG A 24 -2.34 -5.87 5.66
CA ARG A 24 -1.61 -6.96 6.33
C ARG A 24 -0.49 -6.44 7.23
N ILE A 25 0.30 -5.49 6.75
CA ILE A 25 1.39 -4.90 7.55
C ILE A 25 0.80 -4.16 8.76
N ALA A 26 -0.26 -3.38 8.55
CA ALA A 26 -0.95 -2.65 9.62
C ALA A 26 -1.50 -3.61 10.69
N GLN A 27 -2.16 -4.69 10.27
CA GLN A 27 -2.67 -5.70 11.20
C GLN A 27 -1.53 -6.31 12.05
N SER A 28 -0.46 -6.77 11.40
CA SER A 28 0.69 -7.35 12.11
C SER A 28 1.38 -6.35 13.04
N ALA A 29 1.47 -5.08 12.64
CA ALA A 29 2.01 -4.03 13.49
C ALA A 29 1.13 -3.77 14.72
N MET A 30 -0.20 -3.71 14.57
CA MET A 30 -1.12 -3.53 15.69
C MET A 30 -1.05 -4.68 16.68
N GLU A 31 -1.02 -5.93 16.19
CA GLU A 31 -0.84 -7.11 17.03
C GLU A 31 0.50 -7.05 17.79
N ALA A 32 1.59 -6.71 17.12
CA ALA A 32 2.91 -6.58 17.75
C ALA A 32 2.96 -5.47 18.80
N MET A 33 2.38 -4.29 18.51
CA MET A 33 2.31 -3.17 19.46
C MET A 33 1.46 -3.51 20.69
N SER A 34 0.37 -4.24 20.52
CA SER A 34 -0.45 -4.71 21.65
C SER A 34 0.31 -5.68 22.56
N ARG A 35 1.19 -6.52 21.99
CA ARG A 35 2.02 -7.48 22.73
C ARG A 35 3.24 -6.84 23.39
N GLN A 36 3.81 -5.81 22.77
CA GLN A 36 5.00 -5.11 23.27
C GLN A 36 4.80 -3.58 23.24
N PRO A 37 4.02 -3.03 24.19
CA PRO A 37 3.71 -1.60 24.22
C PRO A 37 4.95 -0.71 24.29
N GLU A 38 5.99 -1.16 25.00
CA GLU A 38 7.26 -0.44 25.24
C GLU A 38 8.02 -0.07 23.97
N ILE A 39 7.85 -0.86 22.89
CA ILE A 39 8.52 -0.62 21.60
C ILE A 39 7.56 -0.19 20.50
N SER A 40 6.34 0.24 20.84
CA SER A 40 5.31 0.56 19.86
C SER A 40 5.75 1.61 18.84
N SER A 41 6.46 2.66 19.28
CA SER A 41 6.98 3.69 18.38
C SER A 41 7.96 3.15 17.34
N LYS A 42 8.80 2.17 17.71
CA LYS A 42 9.73 1.51 16.78
C LYS A 42 8.97 0.65 15.76
N ILE A 43 7.96 -0.09 16.21
CA ILE A 43 7.11 -0.91 15.34
C ILE A 43 6.34 -0.01 14.36
N GLN A 44 5.74 1.07 14.84
CA GLN A 44 5.03 2.05 14.01
C GLN A 44 5.96 2.67 12.96
N THR A 45 7.19 3.05 13.35
CA THR A 45 8.17 3.61 12.41
C THR A 45 8.51 2.60 11.31
N ALA A 46 8.78 1.33 11.67
CA ALA A 46 9.04 0.28 10.69
C ALA A 46 7.83 0.04 9.77
N MET A 47 6.61 0.00 10.32
CA MET A 47 5.36 -0.13 9.56
C MET A 47 5.22 1.00 8.53
N ILE A 48 5.43 2.26 8.93
CA ILE A 48 5.34 3.42 8.04
C ILE A 48 6.37 3.35 6.92
N VAL A 49 7.61 2.94 7.22
CA VAL A 49 8.66 2.79 6.18
C VAL A 49 8.24 1.76 5.13
N VAL A 50 7.74 0.60 5.55
CA VAL A 50 7.29 -0.43 4.60
C VAL A 50 6.03 0.02 3.85
N ALA A 51 5.08 0.66 4.52
CA ALA A 51 3.90 1.24 3.87
C ALA A 51 4.28 2.29 2.81
N ALA A 52 5.24 3.16 3.12
CA ALA A 52 5.75 4.17 2.19
C ALA A 52 6.42 3.58 0.94
N LEU A 53 7.05 2.40 1.04
CA LEU A 53 7.59 1.70 -0.14
C LEU A 53 6.46 1.20 -1.06
N ILE A 54 5.36 0.70 -0.49
CA ILE A 54 4.17 0.27 -1.25
C ILE A 54 3.48 1.49 -1.86
N GLU A 55 3.26 2.55 -1.07
CA GLU A 55 2.66 3.79 -1.55
C GLU A 55 3.50 4.44 -2.65
N GLY A 56 4.83 4.46 -2.52
CA GLY A 56 5.74 4.96 -3.54
C GLY A 56 5.56 4.25 -4.89
N ALA A 57 5.55 2.91 -4.89
CA ALA A 57 5.30 2.14 -6.10
C ALA A 57 3.88 2.37 -6.69
N THR A 58 2.88 2.49 -5.81
CA THR A 58 1.48 2.74 -6.20
C THR A 58 1.31 4.13 -6.83
N LEU A 59 1.92 5.15 -6.23
CA LEU A 59 1.94 6.51 -6.77
C LEU A 59 2.65 6.57 -8.12
N PHE A 60 3.79 5.89 -8.28
CA PHE A 60 4.46 5.78 -9.58
C PHE A 60 3.55 5.17 -10.65
N ALA A 61 2.82 4.11 -10.32
CA ALA A 61 1.88 3.51 -11.26
C ALA A 61 0.74 4.46 -11.65
N ILE A 62 0.21 5.24 -10.71
CA ILE A 62 -0.81 6.27 -10.98
C ILE A 62 -0.24 7.34 -11.93
N VAL A 63 1.00 7.78 -11.70
CA VAL A 63 1.68 8.75 -12.59
C VAL A 63 1.85 8.18 -13.99
N VAL A 64 2.32 6.94 -14.13
CA VAL A 64 2.48 6.28 -15.44
C VAL A 64 1.14 6.17 -16.17
N ALA A 65 0.09 5.78 -15.46
CA ALA A 65 -1.26 5.68 -16.01
C ALA A 65 -1.86 7.03 -16.41
N TRP A 66 -1.47 8.13 -15.76
CA TRP A 66 -1.88 9.47 -16.15
C TRP A 66 -1.16 9.95 -17.42
N LEU A 67 0.06 9.48 -17.66
CA LEU A 67 0.86 9.83 -18.83
C LEU A 67 0.57 8.97 -20.07
N SER A 68 -0.16 7.86 -19.91
CA SER A 68 -0.53 6.91 -20.98
C SER A 68 -1.88 7.22 -21.62
#